data_AF-A0A017T1I6-F1
#
_entry.id   AF-A0A017T1I6-F1
#
_cell.length_a   1.000
_cell.length_b   1.000
_cell.length_c   1.000
_cell.angle_alpha   90.00
_cell.angle_beta   90.00
_cell.angle_gamma   90.00
#
_symmetry.space_group_name_H-M   'P 1'
#
loop_
_entity.id
_entity.type
_entity.pdbx_description
1 polymer ?
#
loop_
_entity_poly.entity_id
_entity_poly.type
_entity_poly.pdbx_seq_one_letter_code
_entity_poly.pdbx_strand_id
1 'polypeptide(L)'
;MMNGPGVAQGAGGAASAASASRRSEAGTREAVEGGRPLSRFVALSVMRALPRGLSEGAARYGMVLGQAKLGAGDGRVVFQAVLPGMLPGMGGGRGGASPRPLDWMVELKPSMRARLRVCQRAFETQRWRAELRLWDRVDRPLSVARHMAIQAVDPSKFGTEGLIAHLGWVRVHVEDMVAMHHRYDFAAGIPVGDYLAHACAWTGASTGEALALVEPASTGAVGVTGEEVLRLAGVLRGSAAGVAALEKAGSAREVLTGLAGLPEAAGEAARGHLEAVRFRCAGHDVSEPMGEEMPEMHVEALRRALEKALGAAAEKERAERERALRQRVPEAHRAGFDGLLQEARAMSRLREERAVFSVGWGMGLARRAVLEAGARLVRAGALEAAEHAVEMTLEEMAGRLRGGVGPDAAEVKRRVEARAARVRAEAARVPAGGWSAWGPAWMHVPLAPPPSAEALPACVQRLARATQALALATGVVGRGDGNRMVGK
;
A
#
# COMPACT_ATOMS: atom_id res chain seq x y z
N MET A 1 64.99 42.05 33.18
CA MET A 1 65.89 40.94 32.80
C MET A 1 65.08 39.99 31.93
N MET A 2 64.96 40.23 30.63
CA MET A 2 65.85 39.72 29.56
C MET A 2 66.11 38.22 29.66
N ASN A 3 65.33 37.41 28.94
CA ASN A 3 65.78 36.71 27.72
C ASN A 3 64.69 35.73 27.20
N GLY A 4 64.23 35.93 25.96
CA GLY A 4 63.80 34.85 25.06
C GLY A 4 65.03 34.25 24.34
N PRO A 5 64.93 33.54 23.18
CA PRO A 5 63.77 33.27 22.31
C PRO A 5 63.61 31.77 21.88
N GLY A 6 62.44 31.35 21.35
CA GLY A 6 62.26 30.98 19.92
C GLY A 6 62.32 29.43 19.70
N VAL A 7 61.59 28.73 18.82
CA VAL A 7 60.82 29.03 17.59
C VAL A 7 59.91 27.81 17.22
N ALA A 8 58.74 28.11 16.61
CA ALA A 8 57.87 27.33 15.68
C ALA A 8 57.18 26.01 16.12
N GLN A 9 55.85 25.99 16.28
CA GLN A 9 54.78 25.66 15.29
C GLN A 9 54.72 24.17 14.88
N GLY A 10 53.60 23.44 15.00
CA GLY A 10 52.27 23.82 15.41
C GLY A 10 51.26 22.66 15.45
N ALA A 11 50.00 23.06 15.66
CA ALA A 11 48.75 22.33 15.39
C ALA A 11 48.59 20.92 15.99
N GLY A 12 47.98 20.85 17.17
CA GLY A 12 47.48 19.58 17.70
C GLY A 12 46.74 19.72 19.02
N GLY A 13 45.40 19.71 18.95
CA GLY A 13 44.54 19.18 20.01
C GLY A 13 44.36 20.01 21.28
N ALA A 14 43.22 20.67 21.40
CA ALA A 14 42.48 20.77 22.66
C ALA A 14 41.09 21.33 22.43
N ALA A 15 40.09 20.49 22.69
CA ALA A 15 38.84 20.79 23.38
C ALA A 15 37.79 19.77 22.93
N SER A 16 36.88 19.25 23.73
CA SER A 16 36.60 19.27 25.17
C SER A 16 35.18 18.71 25.24
N ALA A 17 34.91 17.81 26.18
CA ALA A 17 33.58 17.57 26.77
C ALA A 17 32.35 17.61 25.82
N ALA A 18 32.00 16.47 25.22
CA ALA A 18 30.63 16.18 24.80
C ALA A 18 30.36 14.66 24.81
N SER A 19 30.63 14.02 25.95
CA SER A 19 30.30 12.61 26.20
C SER A 19 29.05 12.51 27.10
N ALA A 20 27.86 12.65 26.53
CA ALA A 20 26.59 12.10 27.01
C ALA A 20 25.43 12.75 26.25
N SER A 21 24.93 12.08 25.20
CA SER A 21 23.56 12.17 24.66
C SER A 21 23.57 11.82 23.17
N ARG A 22 23.63 10.53 22.85
CA ARG A 22 23.23 9.99 21.54
C ARG A 22 22.77 8.54 21.74
N ARG A 23 21.64 8.38 22.43
CA ARG A 23 20.84 7.15 22.47
C ARG A 23 19.38 7.53 22.72
N SER A 24 18.67 7.82 21.64
CA SER A 24 17.23 7.58 21.44
C SER A 24 16.73 8.47 20.30
N GLU A 25 16.56 7.90 19.10
CA GLU A 25 15.61 8.39 18.08
C GLU A 25 15.65 7.41 16.90
N ALA A 26 15.14 6.21 17.13
CA ALA A 26 14.70 5.30 16.08
C ALA A 26 13.17 5.40 16.04
N GLY A 27 12.67 6.49 15.45
CA GLY A 27 11.26 6.69 15.14
C GLY A 27 11.01 6.38 13.67
N THR A 28 10.18 5.38 13.43
CA THR A 28 9.60 4.89 12.17
C THR A 28 9.62 5.86 10.98
N ARG A 29 10.46 5.54 9.99
CA ARG A 29 10.39 6.08 8.62
C ARG A 29 9.66 5.07 7.73
N GLU A 30 8.36 5.22 7.57
CA GLU A 30 7.64 4.52 6.49
C GLU A 30 7.55 5.44 5.27
N ALA A 31 8.36 5.10 4.27
CA ALA A 31 8.36 5.74 2.96
C ALA A 31 7.23 5.16 2.11
N VAL A 32 6.62 6.05 1.34
CA VAL A 32 5.47 5.80 0.50
C VAL A 32 5.89 4.96 -0.71
N GLU A 33 5.20 3.85 -0.93
CA GLU A 33 5.34 2.97 -2.09
C GLU A 33 4.85 3.66 -3.38
N GLY A 34 5.69 4.54 -3.91
CA GLY A 34 5.74 4.84 -5.34
C GLY A 34 6.32 3.62 -6.07
N GLY A 35 5.46 2.61 -6.29
CA GLY A 35 5.70 1.31 -6.94
C GLY A 35 7.13 0.78 -6.95
N ARG A 36 7.52 0.07 -5.88
CA ARG A 36 8.72 -0.80 -5.90
C ARG A 36 8.68 -1.67 -7.17
N PRO A 37 9.82 -1.90 -7.85
CA PRO A 37 9.91 -2.78 -9.00
C PRO A 37 9.25 -4.13 -8.70
N LEU A 38 8.21 -4.45 -9.48
CA LEU A 38 7.49 -5.70 -9.37
C LEU A 38 8.35 -6.83 -9.95
N SER A 39 8.23 -8.00 -9.35
CA SER A 39 8.75 -9.24 -9.92
C SER A 39 8.15 -9.48 -11.30
N ARG A 40 8.90 -10.15 -12.17
CA ARG A 40 8.45 -10.43 -13.54
C ARG A 40 7.15 -11.25 -13.58
N PHE A 41 6.97 -12.16 -12.63
CA PHE A 41 5.74 -12.95 -12.48
C PHE A 41 4.50 -12.07 -12.28
N VAL A 42 4.60 -11.04 -11.43
CA VAL A 42 3.47 -10.17 -11.05
C VAL A 42 3.26 -9.03 -12.03
N ALA A 43 4.33 -8.48 -12.60
CA ALA A 43 4.27 -7.28 -13.44
C ALA A 43 3.25 -7.40 -14.58
N LEU A 44 3.20 -8.54 -15.28
CA LEU A 44 2.23 -8.77 -16.36
C LEU A 44 0.79 -8.85 -15.86
N SER A 45 0.56 -9.48 -14.70
CA SER A 45 -0.76 -9.59 -14.09
C SER A 45 -1.28 -8.21 -13.70
N VAL A 46 -0.43 -7.38 -13.08
CA VAL A 46 -0.79 -6.00 -12.71
C VAL A 46 -1.10 -5.16 -13.94
N MET A 47 -0.28 -5.25 -14.99
CA MET A 47 -0.49 -4.52 -16.25
C MET A 47 -1.84 -4.84 -16.92
N ARG A 48 -2.35 -6.07 -16.77
CA ARG A 48 -3.63 -6.50 -17.32
C ARG A 48 -4.81 -6.13 -16.42
N ALA A 49 -4.65 -6.32 -15.11
CA ALA A 49 -5.74 -6.27 -14.15
C ALA A 49 -6.04 -4.86 -13.61
N LEU A 50 -5.00 -4.08 -13.34
CA LEU A 50 -5.14 -2.75 -12.74
C LEU A 50 -6.03 -1.82 -13.58
N PRO A 51 -5.87 -1.69 -14.91
CA PRO A 51 -6.70 -0.79 -15.71
C PRO A 51 -8.20 -1.14 -15.63
N ARG A 52 -8.51 -2.45 -15.59
CA ARG A 52 -9.88 -2.95 -15.45
C ARG A 52 -10.49 -2.49 -14.12
N GLY A 53 -9.82 -2.77 -13.01
CA GLY A 53 -10.27 -2.38 -11.68
C GLY A 53 -10.41 -0.87 -11.53
N LEU A 54 -9.36 -0.14 -11.88
CA LEU A 54 -9.31 1.31 -11.76
C LEU A 54 -10.38 2.00 -12.63
N SER A 55 -10.61 1.53 -13.86
CA SER A 55 -11.63 2.10 -14.74
C SER A 55 -13.04 1.87 -14.19
N GLU A 56 -13.31 0.67 -13.65
CA GLU A 56 -14.58 0.36 -13.01
C GLU A 56 -14.83 1.26 -11.78
N GLY A 57 -13.83 1.39 -10.90
CA GLY A 57 -13.86 2.30 -9.76
C GLY A 57 -14.07 3.76 -10.18
N ALA A 58 -13.31 4.23 -11.16
CA ALA A 58 -13.35 5.62 -11.62
C ALA A 58 -14.72 5.98 -12.22
N ALA A 59 -15.34 5.05 -12.93
CA ALA A 59 -16.69 5.22 -13.49
C ALA A 59 -17.75 5.41 -12.39
N ARG A 60 -17.63 4.71 -11.26
CA ARG A 60 -18.57 4.75 -10.13
C ARG A 60 -18.59 6.10 -9.40
N TYR A 61 -17.49 6.85 -9.48
CA TYR A 61 -17.33 8.17 -8.85
C TYR A 61 -17.36 9.33 -9.86
N GLY A 62 -17.65 9.05 -11.13
CA GLY A 62 -17.76 10.09 -12.15
C GLY A 62 -16.43 10.79 -12.42
N MET A 63 -15.30 10.10 -12.20
CA MET A 63 -13.97 10.67 -12.41
C MET A 63 -13.86 11.21 -13.84
N VAL A 64 -13.39 12.45 -13.95
CA VAL A 64 -13.11 13.08 -15.25
C VAL A 64 -11.86 12.47 -15.88
N LEU A 65 -11.02 11.76 -15.13
CA LEU A 65 -9.89 10.98 -15.63
C LEU A 65 -10.29 9.50 -15.57
N GLY A 66 -10.78 8.96 -16.69
CA GLY A 66 -11.43 7.64 -16.72
C GLY A 66 -10.56 6.51 -17.26
N GLN A 67 -9.36 6.83 -17.77
CA GLN A 67 -8.46 5.89 -18.40
C GLN A 67 -7.06 5.98 -17.83
N ALA A 68 -6.47 4.81 -17.66
CA ALA A 68 -5.10 4.54 -17.28
C ALA A 68 -4.33 4.13 -18.52
N LYS A 69 -3.42 4.97 -19.01
CA LYS A 69 -2.36 4.42 -19.86
C LYS A 69 -1.28 3.85 -18.94
N LEU A 70 -1.14 2.53 -18.95
CA LEU A 70 -0.04 1.89 -18.29
C LEU A 70 1.17 1.83 -19.22
N GLY A 71 2.32 2.29 -18.73
CA GLY A 71 3.62 2.00 -19.30
C GLY A 71 4.31 0.94 -18.44
N ALA A 72 4.81 -0.12 -19.07
CA ALA A 72 5.77 -1.01 -18.44
C ALA A 72 7.17 -0.70 -18.99
N GLY A 73 8.12 -0.52 -18.09
CA GLY A 73 9.54 -0.41 -18.40
C GLY A 73 10.32 -0.75 -17.15
N ASP A 74 11.36 -1.58 -17.26
CA ASP A 74 12.28 -1.83 -16.16
C ASP A 74 11.67 -2.43 -14.88
N GLY A 75 10.63 -3.27 -15.01
CA GLY A 75 9.92 -3.87 -13.86
C GLY A 75 8.95 -2.93 -13.15
N ARG A 76 8.71 -1.74 -13.72
CA ARG A 76 7.77 -0.75 -13.20
C ARG A 76 6.46 -0.79 -13.98
N VAL A 77 5.37 -0.54 -13.27
CA VAL A 77 4.06 -0.22 -13.84
C VAL A 77 3.78 1.23 -13.53
N VAL A 78 3.74 2.08 -14.55
CA VAL A 78 3.46 3.51 -14.38
C VAL A 78 2.12 3.84 -15.02
N PHE A 79 1.29 4.58 -14.29
CA PHE A 79 -0.03 5.02 -14.73
C PHE A 79 0.01 6.49 -15.16
N GLN A 80 -0.54 6.78 -16.34
CA GLN A 80 -0.94 8.13 -16.72
C GLN A 80 -2.47 8.21 -16.79
N ALA A 81 -3.03 9.18 -16.07
CA ALA A 81 -4.44 9.52 -16.14
C ALA A 81 -4.75 10.19 -17.50
N VAL A 82 -5.71 9.67 -18.24
CA VAL A 82 -6.14 10.18 -19.55
C VAL A 82 -7.57 10.73 -19.46
N LEU A 83 -7.77 11.92 -20.03
CA LEU A 83 -9.09 12.53 -20.18
C LEU A 83 -9.94 11.74 -21.19
N PRO A 84 -11.22 11.43 -20.87
CA PRO A 84 -12.16 10.77 -21.77
C PRO A 84 -12.26 11.48 -23.12
N GLY A 85 -11.96 10.74 -24.19
CA GLY A 85 -12.04 11.24 -25.57
C GLY A 85 -10.78 11.94 -26.07
N MET A 86 -9.66 11.93 -25.33
CA MET A 86 -8.34 12.26 -25.88
C MET A 86 -7.59 10.97 -26.24
N LEU A 87 -6.97 10.95 -27.42
CA LEU A 87 -6.08 9.86 -27.81
C LEU A 87 -4.75 9.93 -27.02
N PRO A 88 -4.14 8.79 -26.68
CA PRO A 88 -2.80 8.74 -26.11
C PRO A 88 -1.79 9.52 -26.97
N GLY A 89 -1.08 10.48 -26.38
CA GLY A 89 -0.03 11.26 -27.08
C GLY A 89 -0.50 12.57 -27.74
N MET A 90 -1.79 12.90 -27.69
CA MET A 90 -2.34 14.11 -28.32
C MET A 90 -2.17 15.41 -27.49
N GLY A 91 -1.41 15.35 -26.39
CA GLY A 91 -1.12 16.49 -25.50
C GLY A 91 0.18 17.26 -25.81
N GLY A 92 0.94 16.84 -26.82
CA GLY A 92 2.24 17.40 -27.17
C GLY A 92 2.21 18.34 -28.37
N GLY A 93 1.35 19.36 -28.36
CA GLY A 93 1.48 20.46 -29.32
C GLY A 93 2.65 21.36 -28.93
N ARG A 94 3.73 21.40 -29.72
CA ARG A 94 4.73 22.47 -29.66
C ARG A 94 4.04 23.79 -30.01
N GLY A 95 3.61 24.52 -29.00
CA GLY A 95 2.98 25.83 -29.14
C GLY A 95 2.10 26.09 -27.94
N GLY A 96 2.46 27.10 -27.15
CA GLY A 96 1.72 27.55 -25.97
C GLY A 96 0.34 28.11 -26.32
N ALA A 97 -0.56 27.24 -26.77
CA ALA A 97 -1.97 27.55 -26.83
C ALA A 97 -2.52 27.49 -25.41
N SER A 98 -3.02 28.63 -24.93
CA SER A 98 -3.83 28.75 -23.71
C SER A 98 -4.80 27.56 -23.61
N PRO A 99 -4.97 26.93 -22.43
CA PRO A 99 -5.98 25.90 -22.25
C PRO A 99 -7.34 26.51 -22.59
N ARG A 100 -7.89 26.15 -23.76
CA ARG A 100 -9.25 26.54 -24.13
C ARG A 100 -10.17 26.16 -22.96
N PRO A 101 -11.04 27.06 -22.49
CA PRO A 101 -11.72 26.89 -21.21
C PRO A 101 -12.48 25.56 -21.18
N LEU A 102 -12.23 24.71 -20.18
CA LEU A 102 -12.92 23.41 -20.06
C LEU A 102 -14.45 23.54 -20.04
N ASP A 103 -14.97 24.75 -19.81
CA ASP A 103 -16.36 25.17 -19.95
C ASP A 103 -17.00 24.62 -21.24
N TRP A 104 -16.35 24.76 -22.41
CA TRP A 104 -16.92 24.25 -23.67
C TRP A 104 -16.94 22.72 -23.73
N MET A 105 -15.98 22.03 -23.10
CA MET A 105 -15.95 20.56 -23.05
C MET A 105 -17.05 20.00 -22.15
N VAL A 106 -17.29 20.65 -21.01
CA VAL A 106 -18.36 20.31 -20.06
C VAL A 106 -19.74 20.60 -20.66
N GLU A 107 -19.89 21.73 -21.36
CA GLU A 107 -21.15 22.14 -21.98
C GLU A 107 -21.52 21.33 -23.24
N LEU A 108 -20.55 20.85 -24.03
CA LEU A 108 -20.85 20.22 -25.33
C LEU A 108 -20.90 18.68 -25.32
N LYS A 109 -20.26 17.96 -24.38
CA LYS A 109 -20.22 16.48 -24.42
C LYS A 109 -21.22 15.81 -23.45
N PRO A 110 -22.24 15.08 -23.95
CA PRO A 110 -23.19 14.34 -23.10
C PRO A 110 -22.54 13.38 -22.10
N SER A 111 -21.41 12.78 -22.48
CA SER A 111 -20.63 11.87 -21.63
C SER A 111 -20.00 12.57 -20.42
N MET A 112 -19.60 13.84 -20.53
CA MET A 112 -19.08 14.62 -19.41
C MET A 112 -20.19 15.03 -18.45
N ARG A 113 -21.35 15.47 -18.96
CA ARG A 113 -22.53 15.74 -18.12
C ARG A 113 -23.01 14.50 -17.36
N ALA A 114 -22.95 13.32 -18.00
CA ALA A 114 -23.27 12.06 -17.32
C ALA A 114 -22.30 11.79 -16.15
N ARG A 115 -20.98 11.96 -16.35
CA ARG A 115 -19.97 11.79 -15.29
C ARG A 115 -20.14 12.78 -14.15
N LEU A 116 -20.43 14.05 -14.43
CA LEU A 116 -20.70 15.06 -13.40
C LEU A 116 -21.90 14.68 -12.53
N ARG A 117 -22.98 14.20 -13.15
CA ARG A 117 -24.15 13.69 -12.42
C ARG A 117 -23.82 12.47 -11.56
N VAL A 118 -22.91 11.60 -12.01
CA VAL A 118 -22.43 10.48 -11.19
C VAL A 118 -21.60 10.97 -10.01
N CYS A 119 -20.66 11.91 -10.21
CA CYS A 119 -19.85 12.49 -9.15
C CYS A 119 -20.72 13.16 -8.08
N GLN A 120 -21.68 13.99 -8.51
CA GLN A 120 -22.64 14.63 -7.61
C GLN A 120 -23.42 13.61 -6.79
N ARG A 121 -24.03 12.62 -7.46
CA ARG A 121 -24.75 11.54 -6.77
C ARG A 121 -23.87 10.73 -5.83
N ALA A 122 -22.59 10.52 -6.17
CA ALA A 122 -21.67 9.75 -5.33
C ALA A 122 -21.47 10.42 -3.96
N PHE A 123 -21.37 11.75 -3.91
CA PHE A 123 -21.34 12.51 -2.65
C PHE A 123 -22.70 12.59 -1.96
N GLU A 124 -23.78 12.90 -2.70
CA GLU A 124 -25.14 13.02 -2.14
C GLU A 124 -25.61 11.72 -1.47
N THR A 125 -25.32 10.59 -2.10
CA THR A 125 -25.73 9.26 -1.60
C THR A 125 -24.65 8.59 -0.74
N GLN A 126 -23.50 9.24 -0.55
CA GLN A 126 -22.33 8.67 0.13
C GLN A 126 -22.04 7.25 -0.39
N ARG A 127 -21.86 7.14 -1.71
CA ARG A 127 -21.81 5.86 -2.46
C ARG A 127 -20.91 4.81 -1.81
N TRP A 128 -19.79 5.23 -1.22
CA TRP A 128 -18.85 4.36 -0.50
C TRP A 128 -19.52 3.50 0.59
N ARG A 129 -20.60 3.95 1.23
CA ARG A 129 -21.39 3.14 2.17
C ARG A 129 -22.04 1.93 1.49
N ALA A 130 -22.53 2.09 0.27
CA ALA A 130 -23.07 0.98 -0.52
C ALA A 130 -21.95 0.03 -0.99
N GLU A 131 -20.79 0.57 -1.31
CA GLU A 131 -19.63 -0.23 -1.71
C GLU A 131 -19.05 -1.04 -0.54
N LEU A 132 -19.03 -0.49 0.68
CA LEU A 132 -18.68 -1.23 1.89
C LEU A 132 -19.68 -2.37 2.15
N ARG A 133 -20.99 -2.14 1.95
CA ARG A 133 -21.98 -3.23 2.06
C ARG A 133 -21.76 -4.34 1.02
N LEU A 134 -21.39 -3.97 -0.21
CA LEU A 134 -21.06 -4.93 -1.25
C LEU A 134 -19.80 -5.73 -0.90
N TRP A 135 -18.79 -5.04 -0.36
CA TRP A 135 -17.58 -5.66 0.15
C TRP A 135 -17.89 -6.69 1.24
N ASP A 136 -18.62 -6.27 2.28
CA ASP A 136 -18.93 -7.11 3.45
C ASP A 136 -19.78 -8.33 3.09
N ARG A 137 -20.77 -8.17 2.19
CA ARG A 137 -21.76 -9.21 1.89
C ARG A 137 -21.38 -10.12 0.72
N VAL A 138 -20.52 -9.65 -0.19
CA VAL A 138 -20.27 -10.34 -1.46
C VAL A 138 -18.78 -10.49 -1.72
N ASP A 139 -18.07 -9.39 -1.95
CA ASP A 139 -16.72 -9.45 -2.52
C ASP A 139 -15.71 -10.07 -1.53
N ARG A 140 -15.73 -9.68 -0.24
CA ARG A 140 -14.86 -10.29 0.78
C ARG A 140 -15.17 -11.77 1.02
N PRO A 141 -16.43 -12.20 1.30
CA PRO A 141 -16.74 -13.61 1.48
C PRO A 141 -16.35 -14.48 0.28
N LEU A 142 -16.59 -14.02 -0.95
CA LEU A 142 -16.22 -14.76 -2.16
C LEU A 142 -14.69 -14.87 -2.32
N SER A 143 -13.95 -13.79 -2.04
CA SER A 143 -12.48 -13.83 -2.04
C SER A 143 -11.94 -14.79 -0.99
N VAL A 144 -12.47 -14.77 0.24
CA VAL A 144 -12.10 -15.72 1.30
C VAL A 144 -12.35 -17.16 0.87
N ALA A 145 -13.52 -17.47 0.32
CA ALA A 145 -13.84 -18.82 -0.15
C ALA A 145 -12.87 -19.30 -1.24
N ARG A 146 -12.52 -18.42 -2.19
CA ARG A 146 -11.53 -18.72 -3.24
C ARG A 146 -10.13 -18.92 -2.67
N HIS A 147 -9.71 -18.08 -1.73
CA HIS A 147 -8.43 -18.24 -1.06
C HIS A 147 -8.32 -19.59 -0.35
N MET A 148 -9.36 -19.97 0.40
CA MET A 148 -9.38 -21.26 1.10
C MET A 148 -9.31 -22.44 0.12
N ALA A 149 -10.01 -22.36 -1.01
CA ALA A 149 -9.96 -23.40 -2.04
C ALA A 149 -8.55 -23.56 -2.65
N ILE A 150 -7.85 -22.44 -2.91
CA ILE A 150 -6.46 -22.48 -3.40
C ILE A 150 -5.51 -22.96 -2.30
N GLN A 151 -5.67 -22.47 -1.07
CA GLN A 151 -4.83 -22.80 0.09
C GLN A 151 -4.87 -24.29 0.42
N ALA A 152 -6.03 -24.93 0.29
CA ALA A 152 -6.23 -26.36 0.54
C ALA A 152 -5.43 -27.26 -0.42
N VAL A 153 -5.01 -26.74 -1.57
CA VAL A 153 -4.17 -27.47 -2.52
C VAL A 153 -2.71 -27.40 -2.10
N ASP A 154 -2.00 -28.53 -2.14
CA ASP A 154 -0.57 -28.59 -1.91
C ASP A 154 0.20 -28.73 -3.23
N PRO A 155 0.87 -27.65 -3.70
CA PRO A 155 1.56 -27.67 -4.99
C PRO A 155 2.66 -28.73 -5.09
N SER A 156 3.25 -29.11 -3.94
CA SER A 156 4.32 -30.12 -3.89
C SER A 156 3.85 -31.51 -4.31
N LYS A 157 2.55 -31.79 -4.21
CA LYS A 157 1.93 -33.08 -4.55
C LYS A 157 1.65 -33.25 -6.05
N PHE A 158 1.76 -32.19 -6.85
CA PHE A 158 1.49 -32.29 -8.28
C PHE A 158 2.67 -32.86 -9.08
N GLY A 159 2.36 -33.57 -10.16
CA GLY A 159 3.30 -33.75 -11.28
C GLY A 159 3.52 -32.44 -12.05
N THR A 160 4.41 -32.45 -13.04
CA THR A 160 4.79 -31.25 -13.82
C THR A 160 3.60 -30.50 -14.40
N GLU A 161 2.72 -31.16 -15.15
CA GLU A 161 1.57 -30.49 -15.77
C GLU A 161 0.55 -30.00 -14.74
N GLY A 162 0.38 -30.74 -13.63
CA GLY A 162 -0.48 -30.31 -12.52
C GLY A 162 0.02 -29.02 -11.87
N LEU A 163 1.34 -28.89 -11.67
CA LEU A 163 1.93 -27.66 -11.14
C LEU A 163 1.80 -26.50 -12.13
N ILE A 164 2.01 -26.72 -13.42
CA ILE A 164 1.83 -25.69 -14.46
C ILE A 164 0.39 -25.20 -14.50
N ALA A 165 -0.58 -26.11 -14.45
CA ALA A 165 -2.00 -25.76 -14.38
C ALA A 165 -2.31 -24.96 -13.10
N HIS A 166 -1.76 -25.36 -11.96
CA HIS A 166 -1.92 -24.63 -10.69
C HIS A 166 -1.30 -23.23 -10.75
N LEU A 167 -0.10 -23.06 -11.32
CA LEU A 167 0.53 -21.77 -11.56
C LEU A 167 -0.35 -20.85 -12.45
N GLY A 168 -1.01 -21.42 -13.46
CA GLY A 168 -1.99 -20.71 -14.27
C GLY A 168 -3.20 -20.26 -13.46
N TRP A 169 -3.74 -21.13 -12.60
CA TRP A 169 -4.88 -20.82 -11.73
C TRP A 169 -4.57 -19.69 -10.75
N VAL A 170 -3.42 -19.74 -10.05
CA VAL A 170 -3.04 -18.67 -9.12
C VAL A 170 -2.73 -17.36 -9.82
N ARG A 171 -2.20 -17.38 -11.06
CA ARG A 171 -2.02 -16.17 -11.87
C ARG A 171 -3.34 -15.48 -12.18
N VAL A 172 -4.35 -16.23 -12.64
CA VAL A 172 -5.70 -15.69 -12.90
C VAL A 172 -6.31 -15.14 -11.61
N HIS A 173 -6.16 -15.87 -10.50
CA HIS A 173 -6.62 -15.40 -9.19
C HIS A 173 -5.96 -14.08 -8.79
N VAL A 174 -4.63 -13.94 -8.97
CA VAL A 174 -3.91 -12.68 -8.75
C VAL A 174 -4.45 -11.55 -9.62
N GLU A 175 -4.72 -11.79 -10.92
CA GLU A 175 -5.30 -10.79 -11.82
C GLU A 175 -6.70 -10.34 -11.36
N ASP A 176 -7.53 -11.26 -10.83
CA ASP A 176 -8.84 -10.90 -10.26
C ASP A 176 -8.72 -10.11 -8.95
N MET A 177 -7.78 -10.50 -8.10
CA MET A 177 -7.47 -9.84 -6.83
C MET A 177 -6.97 -8.41 -7.06
N VAL A 178 -6.00 -8.20 -7.95
CA VAL A 178 -5.51 -6.87 -8.34
C VAL A 178 -6.65 -5.99 -8.90
N ALA A 179 -7.49 -6.54 -9.77
CA ALA A 179 -8.63 -5.77 -10.29
C ALA A 179 -9.63 -5.39 -9.20
N MET A 180 -9.92 -6.30 -8.26
CA MET A 180 -10.77 -6.03 -7.11
C MET A 180 -10.18 -4.94 -6.21
N HIS A 181 -8.88 -4.99 -5.90
CA HIS A 181 -8.21 -3.98 -5.09
C HIS A 181 -8.41 -2.57 -5.67
N HIS A 182 -8.13 -2.40 -6.96
CA HIS A 182 -8.19 -1.10 -7.64
C HIS A 182 -9.62 -0.62 -7.93
N ARG A 183 -10.58 -1.52 -8.03
CA ARG A 183 -12.01 -1.17 -8.11
C ARG A 183 -12.47 -0.38 -6.88
N TYR A 184 -11.88 -0.65 -5.71
CA TYR A 184 -12.24 -0.04 -4.44
C TYR A 184 -11.37 1.16 -4.04
N ASP A 185 -10.38 1.56 -4.84
CA ASP A 185 -9.47 2.67 -4.51
C ASP A 185 -10.21 3.97 -4.18
N PHE A 186 -11.28 4.27 -4.92
CA PHE A 186 -12.06 5.48 -4.72
C PHE A 186 -12.96 5.41 -3.48
N ALA A 187 -13.58 4.26 -3.20
CA ALA A 187 -14.36 4.09 -1.98
C ALA A 187 -13.49 4.14 -0.72
N ALA A 188 -12.30 3.54 -0.79
CA ALA A 188 -11.33 3.54 0.29
C ALA A 188 -10.66 4.92 0.48
N GLY A 189 -10.45 5.66 -0.61
CA GLY A 189 -9.67 6.89 -0.60
C GLY A 189 -10.48 8.18 -0.44
N ILE A 190 -11.59 8.34 -1.16
CA ILE A 190 -12.30 9.62 -1.25
C ILE A 190 -12.78 10.12 0.12
N PRO A 191 -13.43 9.30 0.97
CA PRO A 191 -13.93 9.80 2.26
C PRO A 191 -12.82 10.23 3.21
N VAL A 192 -11.68 9.51 3.20
CA VAL A 192 -10.48 9.89 3.96
C VAL A 192 -9.93 11.21 3.44
N GLY A 193 -9.73 11.33 2.12
CA GLY A 193 -9.25 12.55 1.50
C GLY A 193 -10.17 13.76 1.73
N ASP A 194 -11.48 13.55 1.66
CA ASP A 194 -12.50 14.59 1.85
C ASP A 194 -12.53 15.07 3.30
N TYR A 195 -12.41 14.16 4.28
CA TYR A 195 -12.19 14.51 5.68
C TYR A 195 -10.91 15.33 5.86
N LEU A 196 -9.77 14.87 5.33
CA LEU A 196 -8.48 15.54 5.49
C LEU A 196 -8.52 16.95 4.89
N ALA A 197 -9.09 17.12 3.70
CA ALA A 197 -9.21 18.40 3.04
C ALA A 197 -9.99 19.42 3.90
N HIS A 198 -11.13 19.01 4.46
CA HIS A 198 -11.96 19.88 5.29
C HIS A 198 -11.36 20.11 6.68
N ALA A 199 -10.87 19.06 7.34
CA ALA A 199 -10.26 19.15 8.66
C ALA A 199 -9.06 20.11 8.65
N CYS A 200 -8.16 19.99 7.67
CA CYS A 200 -7.04 20.91 7.50
C CYS A 200 -7.51 22.33 7.22
N ALA A 201 -8.48 22.51 6.31
CA ALA A 201 -8.99 23.84 5.96
C ALA A 201 -9.68 24.56 7.13
N TRP A 202 -10.47 23.84 7.94
CA TRP A 202 -11.21 24.44 9.05
C TRP A 202 -10.37 24.71 10.30
N THR A 203 -9.31 23.94 10.52
CA THR A 203 -8.55 23.99 11.77
C THR A 203 -7.12 24.51 11.62
N GLY A 204 -6.58 24.51 10.40
CA GLY A 204 -5.16 24.73 10.13
C GLY A 204 -4.25 23.56 10.55
N ALA A 205 -4.82 22.40 10.88
CA ALA A 205 -4.06 21.21 11.27
C ALA A 205 -3.23 20.64 10.12
N SER A 206 -2.12 20.00 10.46
CA SER A 206 -1.36 19.24 9.47
C SER A 206 -2.13 17.99 9.02
N THR A 207 -1.85 17.49 7.82
CA THR A 207 -2.47 16.26 7.33
C THR A 207 -2.17 15.05 8.23
N GLY A 208 -0.98 14.99 8.84
CA GLY A 208 -0.62 13.93 9.79
C GLY A 208 -1.43 14.01 11.10
N GLU A 209 -1.66 15.22 11.61
CA GLU A 209 -2.50 15.44 12.80
C GLU A 209 -3.95 14.98 12.56
N ALA A 210 -4.52 15.33 11.40
CA ALA A 210 -5.87 14.89 11.04
C ALA A 210 -5.94 13.38 10.76
N LEU A 211 -4.98 12.82 10.01
CA LEU A 211 -4.94 11.39 9.67
C LEU A 211 -4.87 10.50 10.93
N ALA A 212 -4.17 10.94 11.97
CA ALA A 212 -4.09 10.22 13.24
C ALA A 212 -5.45 9.99 13.93
N LEU A 213 -6.50 10.75 13.57
CA LEU A 213 -7.86 10.50 14.06
C LEU A 213 -8.65 9.50 13.22
N VAL A 214 -8.22 9.22 11.99
CA VAL A 214 -8.88 8.28 11.05
C VAL A 214 -8.34 6.87 11.23
N GLU A 215 -7.02 6.74 11.38
CA GLU A 215 -6.39 5.45 11.56
C GLU A 215 -6.94 4.79 12.84
N PRO A 216 -7.33 3.51 12.77
CA PRO A 216 -7.36 2.71 13.98
C PRO A 216 -5.96 2.82 14.59
N ALA A 217 -5.84 2.71 15.91
CA ALA A 217 -4.53 2.43 16.49
C ALA A 217 -4.13 1.01 16.02
N SER A 218 -3.56 0.94 14.82
CA SER A 218 -3.19 -0.27 14.12
C SER A 218 -2.04 -0.93 14.87
N THR A 219 -2.04 -2.26 14.91
CA THR A 219 -1.00 -3.05 15.59
C THR A 219 0.32 -3.11 14.81
N GLY A 220 0.49 -2.26 13.78
CA GLY A 220 1.77 -2.04 13.10
C GLY A 220 2.14 -3.03 11.99
N ALA A 221 1.25 -3.95 11.58
CA ALA A 221 1.53 -4.83 10.44
C ALA A 221 0.28 -5.04 9.56
N VAL A 222 0.13 -4.12 8.59
CA VAL A 222 -0.85 -4.24 7.50
C VAL A 222 -0.50 -5.48 6.66
N GLY A 223 -1.50 -6.25 6.22
CA GLY A 223 -1.31 -7.39 5.31
C GLY A 223 -1.17 -8.76 5.99
N VAL A 224 -0.42 -8.84 7.10
CA VAL A 224 -0.06 -10.11 7.76
C VAL A 224 -0.74 -10.27 9.12
N THR A 225 -1.08 -9.18 9.81
CA THR A 225 -1.74 -9.22 11.12
C THR A 225 -2.95 -8.28 11.15
N GLY A 226 -4.14 -8.83 10.92
CA GLY A 226 -5.40 -8.09 10.96
C GLY A 226 -6.20 -8.36 12.23
N GLU A 227 -7.51 -8.49 12.08
CA GLU A 227 -8.45 -8.86 13.16
C GLU A 227 -8.06 -10.15 13.89
N GLU A 228 -7.31 -11.05 13.23
CA GLU A 228 -6.85 -12.31 13.83
C GLU A 228 -5.90 -12.08 15.03
N VAL A 229 -5.02 -11.09 14.96
CA VAL A 229 -4.12 -10.75 16.07
C VAL A 229 -4.91 -10.18 17.25
N LEU A 230 -5.89 -9.32 16.99
CA LEU A 230 -6.75 -8.77 18.04
C LEU A 230 -7.59 -9.86 18.71
N ARG A 231 -8.12 -10.81 17.92
CA ARG A 231 -8.86 -11.97 18.44
C ARG A 231 -7.98 -12.84 19.33
N LEU A 232 -6.77 -13.18 18.87
CA LEU A 232 -5.83 -13.98 19.65
C LEU A 232 -5.39 -13.23 20.92
N ALA A 233 -5.02 -11.96 20.82
CA ALA A 233 -4.67 -11.14 21.99
C ALA A 233 -5.82 -11.05 23.01
N GLY A 234 -7.07 -10.99 22.55
CA GLY A 234 -8.26 -11.05 23.41
C GLY A 234 -8.35 -12.35 24.21
N VAL A 235 -8.09 -13.49 23.57
CA VAL A 235 -8.05 -14.81 24.25
C VAL A 235 -6.86 -14.90 25.20
N LEU A 236 -5.68 -14.47 24.77
CA LEU A 236 -4.46 -14.52 25.58
C LEU A 236 -4.56 -13.67 26.85
N ARG A 237 -5.28 -12.53 26.81
CA ARG A 237 -5.52 -11.69 27.99
C ARG A 237 -6.16 -12.47 29.15
N GLY A 238 -7.01 -13.45 28.85
CA GLY A 238 -7.64 -14.32 29.85
C GLY A 238 -6.82 -15.55 30.24
N SER A 239 -5.62 -15.73 29.68
CA SER A 239 -4.79 -16.93 29.86
C SER A 239 -3.42 -16.58 30.43
N ALA A 240 -3.21 -16.83 31.72
CA ALA A 240 -1.90 -16.60 32.36
C ALA A 240 -0.78 -17.40 31.67
N ALA A 241 -1.07 -18.63 31.24
CA ALA A 241 -0.15 -19.45 30.45
C ALA A 241 0.14 -18.85 29.07
N GLY A 242 -0.88 -18.25 28.42
CA GLY A 242 -0.75 -17.53 27.15
C GLY A 242 0.13 -16.28 27.25
N VAL A 243 -0.08 -15.46 28.28
CA VAL A 243 0.75 -14.27 28.55
C VAL A 243 2.19 -14.69 28.83
N ALA A 244 2.40 -15.66 29.72
CA ALA A 244 3.74 -16.15 30.05
C ALA A 244 4.46 -16.76 28.83
N ALA A 245 3.74 -17.46 27.96
CA ALA A 245 4.30 -18.00 26.72
C ALA A 245 4.76 -16.88 25.75
N LEU A 246 4.02 -15.76 25.68
CA LEU A 246 4.37 -14.62 24.83
C LEU A 246 5.54 -13.78 25.38
N GLU A 247 5.70 -13.73 26.70
CA GLU A 247 6.80 -13.06 27.41
C GLU A 247 8.09 -13.90 27.47
N LYS A 248 7.99 -15.21 27.22
CA LYS A 248 9.11 -16.13 27.25
C LYS A 248 10.24 -15.67 26.33
N ALA A 249 11.46 -15.64 26.85
CA ALA A 249 12.66 -15.42 26.05
C ALA A 249 12.89 -16.62 25.11
N GLY A 250 13.20 -16.35 23.85
CA GLY A 250 13.41 -17.36 22.82
C GLY A 250 13.25 -16.78 21.42
N SER A 251 13.44 -17.63 20.41
CA SER A 251 13.13 -17.25 19.02
C SER A 251 11.62 -17.06 18.84
N ALA A 252 11.22 -16.22 17.89
CA ALA A 252 9.81 -15.98 17.62
C ALA A 252 9.07 -17.27 17.21
N ARG A 253 9.75 -18.19 16.51
CA ARG A 253 9.18 -19.51 16.18
C ARG A 253 8.89 -20.36 17.42
N GLU A 254 9.78 -20.36 18.40
CA GLU A 254 9.56 -21.11 19.65
C GLU A 254 8.40 -20.52 20.45
N VAL A 255 8.26 -19.20 20.48
CA VAL A 255 7.12 -18.51 21.10
C VAL A 255 5.81 -18.92 20.44
N LEU A 256 5.72 -18.84 19.11
CA LEU A 256 4.52 -19.24 18.36
C LEU A 256 4.19 -20.72 18.51
N THR A 257 5.21 -21.59 18.52
CA THR A 257 5.05 -23.03 18.75
C THR A 257 4.55 -23.30 20.17
N GLY A 258 5.09 -22.60 21.16
CA GLY A 258 4.64 -22.68 22.55
C GLY A 258 3.18 -22.26 22.71
N LEU A 259 2.79 -21.14 22.08
CA LEU A 259 1.40 -20.68 22.07
C LEU A 259 0.47 -21.71 21.40
N ALA A 260 0.86 -22.26 20.25
CA ALA A 260 0.09 -23.29 19.54
C ALA A 260 0.01 -24.62 20.31
N GLY A 261 0.95 -24.89 21.22
CA GLY A 261 0.98 -26.08 22.08
C GLY A 261 0.20 -25.95 23.38
N LEU A 262 -0.34 -24.76 23.70
CA LEU A 262 -1.18 -24.58 24.89
C LEU A 262 -2.47 -25.42 24.80
N PRO A 263 -3.00 -25.90 25.93
CA PRO A 263 -4.30 -26.53 25.97
C PRO A 263 -5.42 -25.50 25.77
N GLU A 264 -6.65 -26.01 25.58
CA GLU A 264 -7.88 -25.22 25.57
C GLU A 264 -7.92 -24.10 24.49
N ALA A 265 -8.73 -23.07 24.75
CA ALA A 265 -9.02 -21.99 23.82
C ALA A 265 -7.78 -21.19 23.38
N ALA A 266 -6.75 -21.08 24.23
CA ALA A 266 -5.54 -20.33 23.91
C ALA A 266 -4.73 -20.99 22.79
N GLY A 267 -4.52 -22.31 22.87
CA GLY A 267 -3.84 -23.06 21.81
C GLY A 267 -4.66 -23.17 20.53
N GLU A 268 -5.98 -23.35 20.64
CA GLU A 268 -6.88 -23.34 19.48
C GLU A 268 -6.86 -22.01 18.75
N ALA A 269 -6.94 -20.89 19.47
CA ALA A 269 -6.85 -19.56 18.91
C ALA A 269 -5.48 -19.30 18.26
N ALA A 270 -4.39 -19.77 18.87
CA ALA A 270 -3.05 -19.63 18.31
C ALA A 270 -2.89 -20.42 17.00
N ARG A 271 -3.35 -21.68 16.95
CA ARG A 271 -3.34 -22.49 15.72
C ARG A 271 -4.22 -21.86 14.62
N GLY A 272 -5.41 -21.37 15.00
CA GLY A 272 -6.31 -20.69 14.07
C GLY A 272 -5.72 -19.40 13.49
N HIS A 273 -5.03 -18.60 14.32
CA HIS A 273 -4.30 -17.41 13.87
C HIS A 273 -3.21 -17.77 12.87
N LEU A 274 -2.34 -18.73 13.21
CA LEU A 274 -1.24 -19.16 12.34
C LEU A 274 -1.75 -19.66 10.99
N GLU A 275 -2.79 -20.51 10.96
CA GLU A 275 -3.36 -21.01 9.71
C GLU A 275 -3.99 -19.88 8.86
N ALA A 276 -4.63 -18.90 9.50
CA ALA A 276 -5.27 -17.80 8.79
C ALA A 276 -4.28 -16.87 8.08
N VAL A 277 -3.08 -16.71 8.64
CA VAL A 277 -2.08 -15.72 8.16
C VAL A 277 -0.88 -16.34 7.43
N ARG A 278 -0.73 -17.68 7.52
CA ARG A 278 0.43 -18.43 7.02
C ARG A 278 0.89 -18.02 5.62
N PHE A 279 -0.06 -17.95 4.69
CA PHE A 279 0.19 -17.66 3.27
C PHE A 279 -0.26 -16.25 2.86
N ARG A 280 -0.28 -15.30 3.80
CA ARG A 280 -0.49 -13.88 3.47
C ARG A 280 0.86 -13.23 3.23
N CYS A 281 1.02 -12.59 2.08
CA CYS A 281 2.21 -11.81 1.76
C CYS A 281 2.22 -10.49 2.55
N ALA A 282 3.41 -10.05 2.99
CA ALA A 282 3.61 -8.73 3.61
C ALA A 282 3.24 -7.56 2.69
N GLY A 283 3.44 -7.74 1.39
CA GLY A 283 3.22 -6.68 0.42
C GLY A 283 2.51 -7.14 -0.84
N HIS A 284 2.77 -6.42 -1.92
CA HIS A 284 1.98 -6.48 -3.15
C HIS A 284 2.68 -7.30 -4.25
N ASP A 285 3.77 -8.00 -3.91
CA ASP A 285 4.56 -8.79 -4.86
C ASP A 285 4.91 -10.19 -4.31
N VAL A 286 5.00 -11.19 -5.18
CA VAL A 286 5.33 -12.58 -4.79
C VAL A 286 6.77 -12.76 -4.32
N SER A 287 7.64 -11.76 -4.49
CA SER A 287 8.98 -11.79 -3.93
C SER A 287 9.04 -11.42 -2.44
N GLU A 288 7.97 -10.86 -1.90
CA GLU A 288 7.90 -10.49 -0.49
C GLU A 288 7.57 -11.69 0.39
N PRO A 289 8.02 -11.71 1.65
CA PRO A 289 7.81 -12.83 2.55
C PRO A 289 6.33 -13.01 2.93
N MET A 290 5.94 -14.26 3.19
CA MET A 290 4.65 -14.63 3.75
C MET A 290 4.67 -14.64 5.28
N GLY A 291 3.50 -14.64 5.92
CA GLY A 291 3.38 -14.74 7.38
C GLY A 291 4.20 -15.87 8.00
N GLU A 292 4.25 -17.06 7.37
CA GLU A 292 5.07 -18.18 7.85
C GLU A 292 6.59 -17.91 7.85
N GLU A 293 7.03 -16.97 7.01
CA GLU A 293 8.42 -16.53 6.87
C GLU A 293 8.76 -15.38 7.84
N MET A 294 7.77 -14.82 8.57
CA MET A 294 7.91 -13.66 9.46
C MET A 294 7.39 -13.90 10.89
N PRO A 295 7.92 -14.89 11.62
CA PRO A 295 7.46 -15.18 12.99
C PRO A 295 7.66 -14.00 13.95
N GLU A 296 8.71 -13.18 13.76
CA GLU A 296 9.01 -12.01 14.58
C GLU A 296 7.88 -10.97 14.52
N MET A 297 7.36 -10.72 13.31
CA MET A 297 6.26 -9.78 13.07
C MET A 297 4.99 -10.21 13.84
N HIS A 298 4.69 -11.51 13.86
CA HIS A 298 3.54 -12.03 14.60
C HIS A 298 3.68 -11.85 16.12
N VAL A 299 4.85 -12.18 16.67
CA VAL A 299 5.10 -12.05 18.11
C VAL A 299 5.07 -10.59 18.54
N GLU A 300 5.68 -9.69 17.76
CA GLU A 300 5.65 -8.24 18.05
C GLU A 300 4.22 -7.68 17.98
N ALA A 301 3.47 -8.02 16.93
CA ALA A 301 2.08 -7.57 16.79
C ALA A 301 1.20 -8.07 17.95
N LEU A 302 1.40 -9.31 18.41
CA LEU A 302 0.68 -9.86 19.56
C LEU A 302 1.04 -9.16 20.87
N ARG A 303 2.33 -8.87 21.10
CA ARG A 303 2.78 -8.12 22.28
C ARG A 303 2.18 -6.72 22.31
N ARG A 304 2.25 -5.99 21.20
CA ARG A 304 1.65 -4.66 21.04
C ARG A 304 0.13 -4.70 21.24
N ALA A 305 -0.53 -5.70 20.66
CA ALA A 305 -1.98 -5.88 20.81
C ALA A 305 -2.36 -6.14 22.26
N LEU A 306 -1.58 -6.95 22.99
CA LEU A 306 -1.80 -7.25 24.41
C LEU A 306 -1.53 -6.02 25.30
N GLU A 307 -0.46 -5.28 25.05
CA GLU A 307 -0.16 -4.03 25.76
C GLU A 307 -1.29 -3.01 25.59
N LYS A 308 -1.73 -2.79 24.35
CA LYS A 308 -2.84 -1.88 24.05
C LYS A 308 -4.16 -2.35 24.65
N ALA A 309 -4.42 -3.66 24.58
CA ALA A 309 -5.58 -4.31 25.20
C ALA A 309 -5.68 -4.02 26.71
N LEU A 310 -4.54 -3.92 27.38
CA LEU A 310 -4.43 -3.63 28.81
C LEU A 310 -4.48 -2.12 29.13
N GLY A 311 -4.31 -1.24 28.14
CA GLY A 311 -4.15 0.21 28.33
C GLY A 311 -5.40 1.05 28.04
N ALA A 312 -6.18 1.40 29.07
CA ALA A 312 -7.25 2.41 28.99
C ALA A 312 -6.76 3.84 28.65
N ALA A 313 -5.46 4.10 28.82
CA ALA A 313 -4.83 5.39 28.54
C ALA A 313 -4.80 5.76 27.04
N ALA A 314 -4.59 4.79 26.14
CA ALA A 314 -4.48 5.07 24.70
C ALA A 314 -5.82 5.53 24.09
N GLU A 315 -6.93 4.93 24.53
CA GLU A 315 -8.28 5.34 24.11
C GLU A 315 -8.64 6.73 24.65
N LYS A 316 -8.26 7.03 25.91
CA LYS A 316 -8.44 8.36 26.50
C LYS A 316 -7.65 9.42 25.74
N GLU A 317 -6.38 9.15 25.45
CA GLU A 317 -5.51 10.07 24.69
C GLU A 317 -6.07 10.35 23.29
N ARG A 318 -6.57 9.33 22.60
CA ARG A 318 -7.22 9.49 21.29
C ARG A 318 -8.47 10.37 21.38
N ALA A 319 -9.31 10.15 22.38
CA ALA A 319 -10.51 10.96 22.61
C ALA A 319 -10.17 12.42 22.93
N GLU A 320 -9.10 12.67 23.70
CA GLU A 320 -8.60 14.02 23.99
C GLU A 320 -8.07 14.72 22.73
N ARG A 321 -7.29 14.03 21.89
CA ARG A 321 -6.82 14.57 20.60
C ARG A 321 -7.99 14.90 19.66
N GLU A 322 -9.00 14.03 19.60
CA GLU A 322 -10.20 14.27 18.82
C GLU A 322 -10.96 15.51 19.32
N ARG A 323 -11.14 15.63 20.63
CA ARG A 323 -11.80 16.79 21.26
C ARG A 323 -11.04 18.08 20.98
N ALA A 324 -9.71 18.07 21.10
CA ALA A 324 -8.85 19.21 20.85
C ALA A 324 -8.94 19.67 19.39
N LEU A 325 -8.86 18.75 18.42
CA LEU A 325 -8.99 19.11 17.01
C LEU A 325 -10.40 19.63 16.69
N ARG A 326 -11.43 18.99 17.24
CA ARG A 326 -12.82 19.42 17.05
C ARG A 326 -13.10 20.81 17.62
N GLN A 327 -12.47 21.20 18.72
CA GLN A 327 -12.61 22.55 19.30
C GLN A 327 -12.10 23.66 18.36
N ARG A 328 -11.11 23.36 17.51
CA ARG A 328 -10.58 24.28 16.50
C ARG A 328 -11.54 24.46 15.31
N VAL A 329 -12.51 23.57 15.13
CA VAL A 329 -13.48 23.65 14.03
C VAL A 329 -14.50 24.76 14.30
N PRO A 330 -14.70 25.70 13.36
CA PRO A 330 -15.75 26.71 13.47
C PRO A 330 -17.11 26.08 13.73
N GLU A 331 -17.92 26.70 14.58
CA GLU A 331 -19.16 26.09 15.09
C GLU A 331 -20.08 25.61 13.97
N ALA A 332 -20.24 26.41 12.92
CA ALA A 332 -21.05 26.09 11.73
C ALA A 332 -20.59 24.83 10.97
N HIS A 333 -19.35 24.37 11.16
CA HIS A 333 -18.78 23.21 10.47
C HIS A 333 -18.61 21.98 11.35
N ARG A 334 -18.88 22.06 12.66
CA ARG A 334 -18.66 20.95 13.60
C ARG A 334 -19.43 19.68 13.25
N ALA A 335 -20.71 19.81 12.89
CA ALA A 335 -21.50 18.65 12.45
C ALA A 335 -20.94 18.03 11.15
N GLY A 336 -20.45 18.86 10.23
CA GLY A 336 -19.80 18.38 9.00
C GLY A 336 -18.49 17.65 9.28
N PHE A 337 -17.68 18.16 10.22
CA PHE A 337 -16.46 17.50 10.69
C PHE A 337 -16.75 16.12 11.29
N ASP A 338 -17.73 16.04 12.19
CA ASP A 338 -18.10 14.79 12.86
C ASP A 338 -18.57 13.75 11.83
N GLY A 339 -19.40 14.16 10.86
CA GLY A 339 -19.85 13.30 9.77
C GLY A 339 -18.72 12.82 8.87
N LEU A 340 -17.81 13.71 8.44
CA LEU A 340 -16.67 13.35 7.59
C LEU A 340 -15.70 12.40 8.31
N LEU A 341 -15.42 12.64 9.59
CA LEU A 341 -14.56 11.77 10.39
C LEU A 341 -15.17 10.37 10.53
N GLN A 342 -16.49 10.28 10.70
CA GLN A 342 -17.20 9.00 10.72
C GLN A 342 -17.06 8.23 9.40
N GLU A 343 -17.25 8.90 8.26
CA GLU A 343 -17.06 8.25 6.94
C GLU A 343 -15.61 7.79 6.72
N ALA A 344 -14.64 8.64 7.07
CA ALA A 344 -13.23 8.33 6.93
C ALA A 344 -12.84 7.10 7.76
N ARG A 345 -13.31 6.99 9.01
CA ARG A 345 -13.10 5.82 9.88
C ARG A 345 -13.79 4.56 9.34
N ALA A 346 -15.00 4.69 8.80
CA ALA A 346 -15.69 3.55 8.22
C ALA A 346 -14.94 2.99 7.00
N MET A 347 -14.37 3.88 6.16
CA MET A 347 -13.66 3.46 4.94
C MET A 347 -12.19 3.14 5.16
N SER A 348 -11.57 3.56 6.27
CA SER A 348 -10.20 3.14 6.60
C SER A 348 -10.12 1.63 6.82
N ARG A 349 -11.15 1.03 7.41
CA ARG A 349 -11.32 -0.44 7.47
C ARG A 349 -11.29 -1.08 6.08
N LEU A 350 -12.10 -0.56 5.13
CA LEU A 350 -12.10 -1.06 3.74
C LEU A 350 -10.72 -0.92 3.10
N ARG A 351 -10.01 0.18 3.40
CA ARG A 351 -8.65 0.43 2.90
C ARG A 351 -7.70 -0.68 3.34
N GLU A 352 -7.74 -1.08 4.61
CA GLU A 352 -6.90 -2.14 5.17
C GLU A 352 -7.33 -3.53 4.70
N GLU A 353 -8.62 -3.85 4.80
CA GLU A 353 -9.16 -5.16 4.43
C GLU A 353 -8.90 -5.49 2.96
N ARG A 354 -9.06 -4.53 2.04
CA ARG A 354 -8.81 -4.79 0.61
C ARG A 354 -7.33 -5.06 0.31
N ALA A 355 -6.40 -4.54 1.11
CA ALA A 355 -4.99 -4.87 0.95
C ALA A 355 -4.74 -6.34 1.32
N VAL A 356 -5.36 -6.82 2.40
CA VAL A 356 -5.26 -8.22 2.86
C VAL A 356 -5.98 -9.18 1.90
N PHE A 357 -7.28 -8.96 1.69
CA PHE A 357 -8.18 -9.90 1.02
C PHE A 357 -8.26 -9.73 -0.50
N SER A 358 -7.68 -8.67 -1.07
CA SER A 358 -7.60 -8.51 -2.52
C SER A 358 -6.19 -8.40 -3.04
N VAL A 359 -5.15 -8.49 -2.21
CA VAL A 359 -3.78 -8.60 -2.72
C VAL A 359 -2.94 -9.57 -1.89
N GLY A 360 -2.71 -9.28 -0.60
CA GLY A 360 -1.72 -9.98 0.21
C GLY A 360 -1.90 -11.50 0.24
N TRP A 361 -3.15 -11.97 0.41
CA TRP A 361 -3.43 -13.42 0.41
C TRP A 361 -3.27 -14.04 -0.98
N GLY A 362 -3.79 -13.40 -2.02
CA GLY A 362 -3.62 -13.87 -3.40
C GLY A 362 -2.15 -13.95 -3.83
N MET A 363 -1.34 -12.95 -3.45
CA MET A 363 0.11 -12.92 -3.70
C MET A 363 0.84 -14.02 -2.94
N GLY A 364 0.50 -14.27 -1.68
CA GLY A 364 1.16 -15.35 -0.91
C GLY A 364 0.82 -16.74 -1.44
N LEU A 365 -0.42 -16.97 -1.88
CA LEU A 365 -0.79 -18.23 -2.54
C LEU A 365 -0.06 -18.41 -3.88
N ALA A 366 0.11 -17.33 -4.66
CA ALA A 366 0.91 -17.37 -5.87
C ALA A 366 2.40 -17.62 -5.57
N ARG A 367 2.96 -16.95 -4.55
CA ARG A 367 4.33 -17.16 -4.08
C ARG A 367 4.58 -18.62 -3.74
N ARG A 368 3.67 -19.26 -3.00
CA ARG A 368 3.77 -20.69 -2.66
C ARG A 368 3.92 -21.57 -3.91
N ALA A 369 3.13 -21.33 -4.95
CA ALA A 369 3.23 -22.08 -6.21
C ALA A 369 4.53 -21.77 -6.97
N VAL A 370 4.94 -20.50 -7.01
CA VAL A 370 6.18 -20.05 -7.67
C VAL A 370 7.42 -20.64 -6.99
N LEU A 371 7.45 -20.69 -5.65
CA LEU A 371 8.56 -21.28 -4.90
C LEU A 371 8.64 -22.80 -5.07
N GLU A 372 7.51 -23.51 -5.18
CA GLU A 372 7.52 -24.93 -5.54
C GLU A 372 8.11 -25.16 -6.93
N ALA A 373 7.74 -24.32 -7.91
CA ALA A 373 8.35 -24.36 -9.24
C ALA A 373 9.86 -24.07 -9.17
N GLY A 374 10.26 -23.05 -8.41
CA GLY A 374 11.66 -22.72 -8.16
C GLY A 374 12.43 -23.90 -7.56
N ALA A 375 11.89 -24.56 -6.53
CA ALA A 375 12.53 -25.71 -5.89
C ALA A 375 12.75 -26.89 -6.86
N ARG A 376 11.81 -27.13 -7.79
CA ARG A 376 12.00 -28.13 -8.86
C ARG A 376 13.08 -27.73 -9.85
N LEU A 377 13.10 -26.46 -10.25
CA LEU A 377 14.09 -25.94 -11.18
C LEU A 377 15.50 -25.93 -10.57
N VAL A 378 15.64 -25.68 -9.27
CA VAL A 378 16.92 -25.86 -8.54
C VAL A 378 17.37 -27.32 -8.57
N ARG A 379 16.49 -28.27 -8.27
CA ARG A 379 16.81 -29.71 -8.34
C ARG A 379 17.23 -30.16 -9.75
N ALA A 380 16.69 -29.52 -10.79
CA ALA A 380 17.06 -29.76 -12.17
C ALA A 380 18.32 -28.98 -12.63
N GLY A 381 18.96 -28.19 -11.75
CA GLY A 381 20.12 -27.35 -12.07
C GLY A 381 19.80 -26.14 -12.95
N ALA A 382 18.52 -25.79 -13.13
CA ALA A 382 18.07 -24.70 -13.98
C ALA A 382 18.02 -23.34 -13.26
N LEU A 383 18.03 -23.33 -11.92
CA LEU A 383 18.10 -22.13 -11.07
C LEU A 383 19.08 -22.33 -9.91
N GLU A 384 19.65 -21.25 -9.39
CA GLU A 384 20.53 -21.26 -8.21
C GLU A 384 19.76 -21.27 -6.88
N ALA A 385 18.58 -20.66 -6.83
CA ALA A 385 17.72 -20.58 -5.64
C ALA A 385 16.24 -20.59 -6.05
N ALA A 386 15.35 -21.11 -5.19
CA ALA A 386 13.93 -21.23 -5.51
C ALA A 386 13.26 -19.86 -5.67
N GLU A 387 13.69 -18.89 -4.88
CA GLU A 387 13.23 -17.51 -4.86
C GLU A 387 13.53 -16.78 -6.18
N HIS A 388 14.48 -17.26 -6.99
CA HIS A 388 14.77 -16.67 -8.29
C HIS A 388 13.62 -16.86 -9.29
N ALA A 389 12.73 -17.84 -9.06
CA ALA A 389 11.60 -18.10 -9.95
C ALA A 389 10.62 -16.92 -10.08
N VAL A 390 10.60 -15.98 -9.13
CA VAL A 390 9.78 -14.76 -9.20
C VAL A 390 10.15 -13.86 -10.40
N GLU A 391 11.38 -13.98 -10.92
CA GLU A 391 11.85 -13.24 -12.11
C GLU A 391 11.61 -13.97 -13.45
N MET A 392 10.81 -15.03 -13.40
CA MET A 392 10.37 -15.76 -14.59
C MET A 392 8.89 -15.48 -14.86
N THR A 393 8.49 -15.46 -16.13
CA THR A 393 7.06 -15.51 -16.48
C THR A 393 6.51 -16.92 -16.29
N LEU A 394 5.18 -17.06 -16.27
CA LEU A 394 4.52 -18.37 -16.25
C LEU A 394 4.99 -19.26 -17.41
N GLU A 395 5.13 -18.67 -18.60
CA GLU A 395 5.52 -19.37 -19.81
C GLU A 395 7.00 -19.81 -19.75
N GLU A 396 7.89 -18.94 -19.24
CA GLU A 396 9.30 -19.28 -18.98
C GLU A 396 9.41 -20.42 -17.95
N MET A 397 8.65 -20.38 -16.86
CA MET A 397 8.62 -21.45 -15.85
C MET A 397 8.07 -22.76 -16.44
N ALA A 398 6.95 -22.71 -17.16
CA ALA A 398 6.35 -23.89 -17.77
C ALA A 398 7.27 -24.54 -18.80
N GLY A 399 7.97 -23.73 -19.61
CA GLY A 399 8.97 -24.21 -20.56
C GLY A 399 10.10 -24.97 -19.87
N ARG A 400 10.68 -24.38 -18.80
CA ARG A 400 11.76 -25.01 -18.04
C ARG A 400 11.31 -26.26 -17.26
N LEU A 401 10.12 -26.25 -16.66
CA LEU A 401 9.56 -27.40 -15.95
C LEU A 401 9.34 -28.62 -16.87
N ARG A 402 9.11 -28.40 -18.17
CA ARG A 402 9.02 -29.45 -19.19
C ARG A 402 10.38 -29.89 -19.75
N GLY A 403 11.48 -29.34 -19.24
CA GLY A 403 12.83 -29.58 -19.79
C GLY A 403 13.12 -28.83 -21.09
N GLY A 404 12.28 -27.84 -21.45
CA GLY A 404 12.41 -27.05 -22.66
C GLY A 404 13.28 -25.80 -22.51
N VAL A 405 13.13 -24.91 -23.50
CA VAL A 405 13.85 -23.64 -23.58
C VAL A 405 13.28 -22.62 -22.58
N GLY A 406 14.16 -21.77 -22.05
CA GLY A 406 13.83 -20.65 -21.17
C GLY A 406 15.11 -19.88 -20.80
N PRO A 407 15.03 -18.86 -19.95
CA PRO A 407 16.23 -18.18 -19.44
C PRO A 407 17.08 -19.16 -18.62
N ASP A 408 18.40 -19.03 -18.69
CA ASP A 408 19.32 -19.82 -17.86
C ASP A 408 19.44 -19.26 -16.44
N ALA A 409 20.07 -20.03 -15.54
CA ALA A 409 20.22 -19.66 -14.14
C ALA A 409 20.94 -18.31 -13.98
N ALA A 410 21.95 -18.04 -14.81
CA ALA A 410 22.74 -16.80 -14.77
C ALA A 410 21.90 -15.59 -15.22
N GLU A 411 21.05 -15.75 -16.23
CA GLU A 411 20.13 -14.72 -16.67
C GLU A 411 19.09 -14.41 -15.60
N VAL A 412 18.47 -15.42 -15.01
CA VAL A 412 17.47 -15.21 -13.95
C VAL A 412 18.10 -14.53 -12.74
N LYS A 413 19.31 -14.94 -12.33
CA LYS A 413 20.07 -14.27 -11.27
C LYS A 413 20.34 -12.80 -11.58
N ARG A 414 20.80 -12.47 -12.80
CA ARG A 414 21.00 -11.07 -13.21
C ARG A 414 19.71 -10.25 -13.11
N ARG A 415 18.55 -10.84 -13.45
CA ARG A 415 17.24 -10.18 -13.29
C ARG A 415 16.93 -9.89 -11.82
N VAL A 416 17.17 -10.86 -10.92
CA VAL A 416 16.98 -10.70 -9.46
C VAL A 416 17.86 -9.58 -8.92
N GLU A 417 19.16 -9.60 -9.24
CA GLU A 417 20.13 -8.60 -8.79
C GLU A 417 19.79 -7.21 -9.32
N ALA A 418 19.39 -7.11 -10.59
CA ALA A 418 18.94 -5.87 -11.20
C ALA A 418 17.70 -5.30 -10.50
N ARG A 419 16.70 -6.14 -10.19
CA ARG A 419 15.51 -5.67 -9.46
C ARG A 419 15.86 -5.24 -8.04
N ALA A 420 16.67 -6.00 -7.32
CA ALA A 420 17.11 -5.66 -5.97
C ALA A 420 17.92 -4.36 -5.93
N ALA A 421 18.79 -4.13 -6.91
CA ALA A 421 19.54 -2.87 -7.05
C ALA A 421 18.59 -1.67 -7.24
N ARG A 422 17.52 -1.82 -8.03
CA ARG A 422 16.51 -0.78 -8.22
C ARG A 422 15.74 -0.49 -6.94
N VAL A 423 15.30 -1.52 -6.22
CA VAL A 423 14.63 -1.37 -4.91
C VAL A 423 15.52 -0.58 -3.93
N ARG A 424 16.82 -0.90 -3.86
CA ARG A 424 17.78 -0.14 -3.02
C ARG A 424 17.95 1.30 -3.47
N ALA A 425 18.07 1.54 -4.78
CA ALA A 425 18.23 2.88 -5.32
C ALA A 425 17.00 3.78 -5.05
N GLU A 426 15.81 3.20 -4.99
CA GLU A 426 14.57 3.90 -4.65
C GLU A 426 14.45 4.18 -3.15
N ALA A 427 14.77 3.21 -2.28
CA ALA A 427 14.83 3.45 -0.83
C ALA A 427 15.80 4.58 -0.45
N ALA A 428 16.84 4.81 -1.26
CA ALA A 428 17.83 5.88 -1.09
C ALA A 428 17.40 7.24 -1.66
N ARG A 429 16.27 7.36 -2.38
CA ARG A 429 15.83 8.60 -3.04
C ARG A 429 14.41 8.98 -2.62
N VAL A 430 14.24 10.17 -2.06
CA VAL A 430 12.97 10.92 -2.14
C VAL A 430 13.13 11.86 -3.34
N PRO A 431 12.52 11.61 -4.52
CA PRO A 431 12.72 12.50 -5.66
C PRO A 431 12.01 13.83 -5.41
N ALA A 432 12.77 14.92 -5.32
CA ALA A 432 12.27 16.25 -5.63
C ALA A 432 11.92 16.27 -7.12
N GLY A 433 10.63 16.22 -7.46
CA GLY A 433 10.14 16.28 -8.86
C GLY A 433 9.08 15.25 -9.23
N GLY A 434 8.81 14.25 -8.37
CA GLY A 434 7.75 13.26 -8.63
C GLY A 434 7.95 12.40 -9.89
N TRP A 435 6.87 11.76 -10.31
CA TRP A 435 6.79 10.60 -11.21
C TRP A 435 7.24 10.86 -12.67
N SER A 436 7.49 12.10 -13.05
CA SER A 436 7.84 12.53 -14.42
C SER A 436 9.29 12.25 -14.83
N ALA A 437 10.17 11.93 -13.88
CA ALA A 437 11.61 11.79 -14.14
C ALA A 437 12.05 10.39 -14.61
N TRP A 438 11.20 9.36 -14.51
CA TRP A 438 11.63 7.95 -14.64
C TRP A 438 10.82 7.10 -15.65
N GLY A 439 9.97 7.74 -16.45
CA GLY A 439 9.10 7.08 -17.44
C GLY A 439 9.71 6.96 -18.85
N PRO A 440 9.19 6.07 -19.74
CA PRO A 440 9.50 6.06 -21.17
C PRO A 440 9.28 7.45 -21.79
N ALA A 441 9.95 7.77 -22.89
CA ALA A 441 9.99 9.12 -23.46
C ALA A 441 8.63 9.82 -23.67
N TRP A 442 7.55 9.05 -23.92
CA TRP A 442 6.18 9.58 -24.04
C TRP A 442 5.58 10.09 -22.71
N MET A 443 6.21 9.81 -21.57
CA MET A 443 5.88 10.36 -20.24
C MET A 443 6.53 11.72 -19.96
N HIS A 444 7.51 12.16 -20.78
CA HIS A 444 8.07 13.51 -20.66
C HIS A 444 7.22 14.57 -21.38
N VAL A 445 6.03 14.21 -21.85
CA VAL A 445 5.07 15.20 -22.36
C VAL A 445 4.53 15.97 -21.15
N PRO A 446 4.84 17.27 -20.99
CA PRO A 446 4.27 18.04 -19.90
C PRO A 446 2.75 17.94 -19.98
N LEU A 447 2.13 17.42 -18.91
CA LEU A 447 0.69 17.57 -18.74
C LEU A 447 0.42 19.07 -18.80
N ALA A 448 -0.51 19.49 -19.67
CA ALA A 448 -1.07 20.83 -19.54
C ALA A 448 -1.50 21.02 -18.08
N PRO A 449 -1.20 22.16 -17.43
CA PRO A 449 -1.60 22.38 -16.05
C PRO A 449 -3.10 22.05 -15.94
N PRO A 450 -3.51 21.31 -14.89
CA PRO A 450 -4.93 21.09 -14.70
C PRO A 450 -5.63 22.45 -14.70
N PRO A 451 -6.86 22.54 -15.24
CA PRO A 451 -7.62 23.79 -15.12
C PRO A 451 -7.65 24.23 -13.66
N SER A 452 -7.72 25.55 -13.44
CA SER A 452 -7.97 26.07 -12.10
C SER A 452 -9.15 25.30 -11.49
N ALA A 453 -8.97 24.76 -10.29
CA ALA A 453 -10.02 24.01 -9.61
C ALA A 453 -11.29 24.85 -9.48
N GLU A 454 -11.18 26.18 -9.42
CA GLU A 454 -12.28 27.13 -9.32
C GLU A 454 -13.20 27.15 -10.55
N ALA A 455 -12.69 26.76 -11.73
CA ALA A 455 -13.46 26.71 -12.97
C ALA A 455 -14.25 25.39 -13.14
N LEU A 456 -14.14 24.45 -12.21
CA LEU A 456 -14.83 23.16 -12.29
C LEU A 456 -16.13 23.14 -11.46
N PRO A 457 -17.13 22.32 -11.81
CA PRO A 457 -18.32 22.14 -10.97
C PRO A 457 -17.96 21.71 -9.55
N ALA A 458 -18.71 22.20 -8.55
CA ALA A 458 -18.41 22.05 -7.12
C ALA A 458 -18.06 20.60 -6.69
N CYS A 459 -18.77 19.60 -7.22
CA CYS A 459 -18.51 18.19 -6.92
C CYS A 459 -17.13 17.71 -7.41
N VAL A 460 -16.69 18.19 -8.58
CA VAL A 460 -15.37 17.88 -9.14
C VAL A 460 -14.26 18.57 -8.35
N GLN A 461 -14.49 19.80 -7.90
CA GLN A 461 -13.53 20.49 -7.03
C GLN A 461 -13.35 19.74 -5.71
N ARG A 462 -14.46 19.31 -5.08
CA ARG A 462 -14.42 18.52 -3.84
C ARG A 462 -13.65 17.21 -4.04
N LEU A 463 -13.94 16.49 -5.11
CA LEU A 463 -13.24 15.26 -5.49
C LEU A 463 -11.73 15.48 -5.72
N ALA A 464 -11.36 16.56 -6.41
CA ALA A 464 -9.96 16.91 -6.65
C ALA A 464 -9.23 17.23 -5.33
N ARG A 465 -9.84 18.04 -4.45
CA ARG A 465 -9.30 18.35 -3.12
C ARG A 465 -9.14 17.10 -2.26
N ALA A 466 -10.13 16.21 -2.26
CA ALA A 466 -10.06 14.95 -1.54
C ALA A 466 -8.90 14.08 -2.03
N THR A 467 -8.78 13.90 -3.35
CA THR A 467 -7.71 13.10 -3.95
C THR A 467 -6.32 13.69 -3.64
N GLN A 468 -6.18 15.02 -3.72
CA GLN A 468 -4.93 15.71 -3.41
C GLN A 468 -4.55 15.60 -1.93
N ALA A 469 -5.51 15.81 -1.01
CA ALA A 469 -5.27 15.70 0.42
C ALA A 469 -4.83 14.28 0.81
N LEU A 470 -5.47 13.26 0.25
CA LEU A 470 -5.05 11.87 0.44
C LEU A 470 -3.64 11.63 -0.12
N ALA A 471 -3.36 12.10 -1.34
CA ALA A 471 -2.05 11.92 -1.95
C ALA A 471 -0.92 12.60 -1.15
N LEU A 472 -1.19 13.74 -0.50
CA LEU A 472 -0.24 14.39 0.41
C LEU A 472 -0.08 13.60 1.72
N ALA A 473 -1.17 13.08 2.26
CA ALA A 473 -1.16 12.26 3.48
C ALA A 473 -0.35 10.98 3.30
N THR A 474 -0.54 10.35 2.14
CA THR A 474 0.16 9.13 1.74
C THR A 474 1.42 9.45 0.94
N GLY A 475 1.97 10.68 1.00
CA GLY A 475 3.21 11.15 0.35
C GLY A 475 3.44 10.78 -1.13
N VAL A 476 2.37 10.60 -1.90
CA VAL A 476 2.36 10.37 -3.36
C VAL A 476 2.74 11.63 -4.14
N VAL A 477 2.55 12.81 -3.53
CA VAL A 477 2.98 14.11 -4.05
C VAL A 477 4.05 14.67 -3.12
N GLY A 478 5.27 14.83 -3.63
CA GLY A 478 6.36 15.45 -2.87
C GLY A 478 5.94 16.82 -2.36
N ARG A 479 6.31 17.14 -1.11
CA ARG A 479 6.13 18.49 -0.56
C ARG A 479 6.92 19.46 -1.44
N GLY A 480 6.23 20.19 -2.30
CA GLY A 480 6.77 21.39 -2.92
C GLY A 480 6.87 22.44 -1.82
N ASP A 481 8.07 22.92 -1.56
CA ASP A 481 8.31 24.07 -0.69
C ASP A 481 7.57 25.28 -1.26
N GLY A 482 6.36 25.50 -0.75
CA GLY A 482 5.45 26.55 -1.19
C GLY A 482 4.89 27.28 0.01
N ASN A 483 5.75 27.77 0.91
CA ASN A 483 5.35 28.77 1.88
C ASN A 483 6.47 29.81 2.10
N ARG A 484 6.68 30.67 1.10
CA ARG A 484 7.18 32.03 1.29
C ARG A 484 6.27 32.97 0.53
N MET A 485 5.14 33.31 1.16
CA MET A 485 4.38 34.50 0.80
C MET A 485 4.80 35.64 1.73
N VAL A 486 5.51 36.60 1.12
CA VAL A 486 5.41 38.05 1.31
C VAL A 486 5.38 38.57 2.75
N GLY A 487 6.51 39.16 3.16
CA GLY A 487 6.60 40.07 4.29
C GLY A 487 7.59 41.19 3.99
N LYS A 488 7.05 42.29 3.46
CA LYS A 488 7.61 43.65 3.26
C LYS A 488 8.94 43.82 2.54
#